data_AF-A0A9P6AVA7-F1
#
_entry.id   AF-A0A9P6AVA7-F1
#
_cell.length_a   1.000
_cell.length_b   1.000
_cell.length_c   1.000
_cell.angle_alpha   90.00
_cell.angle_beta   90.00
_cell.angle_gamma   90.00
#
_symmetry.space_group_name_H-M   'P 1'
#
loop_
_entity.id
_entity.type
_entity.pdbx_description
1 polymer ?
#
loop_
_entity_poly.entity_id
_entity_poly.type
_entity_poly.pdbx_seq_one_letter_code
_entity_poly.pdbx_strand_id
1 'polypeptide(L)'
;WMRVWSTDPLQCSQSNVKIVNQIPPSLSATKRLQELSRMTFSRVLQCHTGHAHLGSYYTTFVPEEDPRCPCGESTQTREHILTECPLFEDHRHLLGDGEDCQMRHLLGTAKGIGHLAQFIEALAVFTKLSTT
;
A
#
# COMPACT_ATOMS: atom_id res chain seq x y z
N TRP A 1 19.91 -0.16 -17.55
CA TRP A 1 18.81 -0.23 -16.57
C TRP A 1 18.31 1.12 -16.12
N MET A 2 19.06 1.92 -15.34
CA MET A 2 18.59 3.25 -14.90
C MET A 2 18.20 4.19 -16.05
N ARG A 3 18.99 4.23 -17.13
CA ARG A 3 18.64 5.02 -18.33
C ARG A 3 17.32 4.59 -18.96
N VAL A 4 17.13 3.28 -19.11
CA VAL A 4 15.90 2.69 -19.69
C VAL A 4 14.70 3.01 -18.80
N TRP A 5 14.86 2.91 -17.48
CA TRP A 5 13.83 3.27 -16.50
C TRP A 5 13.35 4.71 -16.66
N SER A 6 14.28 5.67 -16.70
CA SER A 6 13.94 7.11 -16.79
C SER A 6 13.31 7.51 -18.13
N THR A 7 13.42 6.68 -19.16
CA THR A 7 12.92 6.98 -20.52
C THR A 7 11.74 6.09 -20.93
N ASP A 8 11.25 5.21 -20.05
CA ASP A 8 10.23 4.22 -20.37
C ASP A 8 8.85 4.88 -20.58
N PRO A 9 8.23 4.75 -21.78
CA PRO A 9 6.88 5.25 -22.04
C PRO A 9 5.81 4.67 -21.12
N LEU A 10 6.03 3.50 -20.51
CA LEU A 10 5.10 2.91 -19.55
C LEU A 10 5.02 3.70 -18.23
N GLN A 11 6.01 4.56 -17.92
CA GLN A 11 5.86 5.59 -16.87
C GLN A 11 4.78 6.63 -17.22
N CYS A 12 4.37 6.73 -18.48
CA CYS A 12 3.35 7.65 -18.97
C CYS A 12 1.92 7.06 -18.92
N SER A 13 1.76 5.76 -18.65
CA SER A 13 0.44 5.14 -18.51
C SER A 13 -0.23 5.49 -17.16
N GLN A 14 -1.54 5.74 -17.15
CA GLN A 14 -2.33 6.07 -15.93
C GLN A 14 -2.61 4.84 -15.04
N SER A 15 -1.67 3.90 -14.93
CA SER A 15 -1.86 2.70 -14.11
C SER A 15 -1.56 2.98 -12.64
N ASN A 16 -2.23 2.25 -11.73
CA ASN A 16 -1.99 2.28 -10.27
C ASN A 16 -0.51 2.00 -9.90
N VAL A 17 0.25 1.39 -10.82
CA VAL A 17 1.67 1.08 -10.67
C VAL A 17 2.52 2.35 -10.71
N LYS A 18 2.12 3.41 -11.45
CA LYS A 18 2.90 4.66 -11.55
C LYS A 18 3.10 5.34 -10.20
N ILE A 19 2.07 5.34 -9.36
CA ILE A 19 2.08 5.97 -8.04
C ILE A 19 3.17 5.34 -7.17
N VAL A 20 3.36 4.02 -7.28
CA VAL A 20 4.37 3.26 -6.55
C VAL A 20 5.77 3.40 -7.16
N ASN A 21 5.85 3.61 -8.48
CA ASN A 21 7.08 3.45 -9.25
C ASN A 21 8.01 4.68 -9.28
N GLN A 22 8.06 5.44 -8.17
CA GLN A 22 8.80 6.70 -8.11
C GLN A 22 10.25 6.55 -7.61
N ILE A 23 10.60 5.38 -7.06
CA ILE A 23 11.95 5.10 -6.57
C ILE A 23 12.72 4.36 -7.65
N PRO A 24 13.86 4.89 -8.15
CA PRO A 24 14.64 4.22 -9.17
C PRO A 24 15.13 2.83 -8.73
N PRO A 25 15.21 1.87 -9.64
CA PRO A 25 15.74 0.55 -9.34
C PRO A 25 17.21 0.65 -8.93
N SER A 26 17.60 -0.19 -7.97
CA SER A 26 18.98 -0.31 -7.50
C SER A 26 19.41 -1.77 -7.52
N LEU A 27 20.71 -2.01 -7.72
CA LEU A 27 21.32 -3.33 -7.57
C LEU A 27 21.58 -3.69 -6.11
N SER A 28 21.54 -2.71 -5.21
CA SER A 28 21.67 -2.91 -3.77
C SER A 28 20.31 -3.19 -3.15
N ALA A 29 20.29 -3.99 -2.08
CA ALA A 29 19.11 -4.14 -1.25
C ALA A 29 18.62 -2.76 -0.78
N THR A 30 17.32 -2.51 -0.94
CA THR A 30 16.75 -1.23 -0.48
C THR A 30 16.82 -1.15 1.05
N LYS A 31 17.02 0.05 1.60
CA LYS A 31 17.02 0.27 3.06
C LYS A 31 15.79 -0.35 3.73
N ARG A 32 14.62 -0.19 3.13
CA ARG A 32 13.35 -0.77 3.62
C ARG A 32 13.38 -2.29 3.74
N LEU A 33 14.02 -2.99 2.81
CA LEU A 33 14.19 -4.44 2.89
C LEU A 33 15.12 -4.83 4.06
N GLN A 34 16.08 -3.98 4.38
CA GLN A 34 17.06 -4.22 5.45
C GLN A 34 16.54 -3.85 6.84
N GLU A 35 15.77 -2.76 6.93
CA GLU A 35 15.37 -2.12 8.20
C GLU A 35 14.00 -2.59 8.69
N LEU A 36 13.05 -2.90 7.80
CA LEU A 36 11.72 -3.35 8.19
C LEU A 36 11.71 -4.84 8.54
N SER A 37 10.83 -5.21 9.47
CA SER A 37 10.54 -6.63 9.69
C SER A 37 10.05 -7.26 8.38
N ARG A 38 10.34 -8.56 8.18
CA ARG A 38 9.86 -9.30 6.99
C ARG A 38 8.34 -9.19 6.82
N MET A 39 7.60 -9.19 7.94
CA MET A 39 6.15 -9.08 7.95
C MET A 39 5.70 -7.70 7.46
N THR A 40 6.26 -6.63 8.02
CA THR A 40 5.95 -5.25 7.63
C THR A 40 6.31 -5.01 6.17
N PHE A 41 7.51 -5.40 5.74
CA PHE A 41 7.96 -5.26 4.36
C PHE A 41 7.03 -5.98 3.38
N SER A 42 6.61 -7.21 3.71
CA SER A 42 5.67 -7.97 2.89
C SER A 42 4.33 -7.25 2.75
N ARG A 43 3.77 -6.72 3.84
CA ARG A 43 2.48 -6.00 3.81
C ARG A 43 2.55 -4.67 3.09
N VAL A 44 3.66 -3.95 3.22
CA VAL A 44 3.95 -2.76 2.41
C VAL A 44 3.92 -3.13 0.93
N LEU A 45 4.59 -4.21 0.52
CA LEU A 45 4.59 -4.68 -0.87
C LEU A 45 3.19 -5.11 -1.36
N GLN A 46 2.43 -5.81 -0.52
CA GLN A 46 1.05 -6.20 -0.82
C GLN A 46 0.18 -4.96 -1.04
N CYS A 47 0.29 -3.94 -0.17
CA CYS A 47 -0.39 -2.66 -0.34
C CYS A 47 0.02 -1.97 -1.64
N HIS A 48 1.32 -1.90 -1.96
CA HIS A 48 1.79 -1.30 -3.22
C HIS A 48 1.19 -1.96 -4.46
N THR A 49 1.19 -3.29 -4.48
CA THR A 49 0.74 -4.07 -5.65
C THR A 49 -0.77 -4.23 -5.71
N GLY A 50 -1.48 -4.01 -4.60
CA GLY A 50 -2.91 -4.33 -4.47
C GLY A 50 -3.18 -5.83 -4.29
N HIS A 51 -2.14 -6.67 -4.29
CA HIS A 51 -2.23 -8.11 -4.02
C HIS A 51 -2.18 -8.37 -2.51
N ALA A 52 -3.18 -7.83 -1.81
CA ALA A 52 -3.35 -7.91 -0.37
C ALA A 52 -4.68 -8.58 -0.02
N HIS A 53 -4.90 -8.86 1.25
CA HIS A 53 -6.22 -9.21 1.78
C HIS A 53 -7.12 -7.97 1.77
N LEU A 54 -7.65 -7.66 0.59
CA LEU A 54 -8.50 -6.53 0.26
C LEU A 54 -9.74 -7.02 -0.48
N GLY A 55 -10.84 -6.32 -0.32
CA GLY A 55 -12.05 -6.57 -1.09
C GLY A 55 -11.83 -6.47 -2.59
N SER A 56 -11.07 -5.48 -3.04
CA SER A 56 -10.72 -5.34 -4.47
C SER A 56 -9.96 -6.55 -5.03
N TYR A 57 -9.13 -7.19 -4.20
CA TYR A 57 -8.42 -8.41 -4.56
C TYR A 57 -9.39 -9.60 -4.59
N TYR A 58 -10.23 -9.75 -3.58
CA TYR A 58 -11.21 -10.84 -3.51
C TYR A 58 -12.20 -10.82 -4.67
N THR A 59 -12.77 -9.66 -5.01
CA THR A 59 -13.66 -9.52 -6.17
C THR A 59 -13.05 -10.04 -7.47
N THR A 60 -11.73 -9.95 -7.62
CA THR A 60 -11.03 -10.34 -8.85
C THR A 60 -10.51 -11.77 -8.81
N PHE A 61 -9.95 -12.21 -7.66
CA PHE A 61 -9.14 -13.44 -7.58
C PHE A 61 -9.71 -14.50 -6.65
N VAL A 62 -10.59 -14.13 -5.72
CA VAL A 62 -11.21 -15.06 -4.75
C VAL A 62 -12.68 -14.67 -4.51
N PRO A 63 -13.57 -14.87 -5.50
CA PRO A 63 -14.95 -14.36 -5.44
C PRO A 63 -15.80 -14.97 -4.32
N GLU A 64 -15.35 -16.07 -3.71
CA GLU A 64 -15.99 -16.70 -2.55
C GLU A 64 -15.81 -15.90 -1.25
N GLU A 65 -14.83 -15.01 -1.18
CA GLU A 65 -14.57 -14.16 -0.01
C GLU A 65 -15.41 -12.87 -0.09
N ASP A 66 -15.88 -12.38 1.07
CA ASP A 66 -16.66 -11.14 1.14
C ASP A 66 -15.76 -9.92 0.86
N PRO A 67 -16.07 -9.11 -0.17
CA PRO A 67 -15.24 -7.95 -0.50
C PRO A 67 -15.52 -6.74 0.40
N ARG A 68 -16.56 -6.77 1.23
CA ARG A 68 -16.98 -5.61 2.02
C ARG A 68 -15.98 -5.31 3.13
N CYS A 69 -15.84 -4.01 3.44
CA CYS A 69 -15.11 -3.60 4.63
C CYS A 69 -16.02 -3.75 5.86
N PRO A 70 -15.48 -4.13 7.04
CA PRO A 70 -16.26 -4.15 8.28
C PRO A 70 -16.85 -2.79 8.68
N CYS A 71 -16.35 -1.69 8.12
CA CYS A 71 -16.92 -0.35 8.33
C CYS A 71 -18.27 -0.13 7.62
N GLY A 72 -18.68 -1.06 6.74
CA GLY A 72 -19.88 -0.97 5.91
C GLY A 72 -19.61 -0.62 4.44
N GLU A 73 -18.37 -0.28 4.06
CA GLU A 73 -18.02 -0.01 2.66
C GLU A 73 -18.20 -1.27 1.80
N SER A 74 -18.79 -1.07 0.62
CA SER A 74 -19.16 -2.13 -0.31
C SER A 74 -17.97 -2.92 -0.85
N THR A 75 -16.82 -2.29 -0.99
CA THR A 75 -15.56 -2.93 -1.39
C THR A 75 -14.41 -2.29 -0.64
N GLN A 76 -13.71 -3.08 0.17
CA GLN A 76 -12.50 -2.62 0.84
C GLN A 76 -11.35 -2.47 -0.17
N THR A 77 -11.02 -1.22 -0.51
CA THR A 77 -9.85 -0.89 -1.34
C THR A 77 -8.68 -0.40 -0.48
N ARG A 78 -7.49 -0.34 -1.06
CA ARG A 78 -6.33 0.29 -0.42
C ARG A 78 -6.60 1.77 -0.11
N GLU A 79 -7.16 2.47 -1.10
CA GLU A 79 -7.51 3.88 -1.02
C GLU A 79 -8.46 4.10 0.16
N HIS A 80 -9.51 3.27 0.25
CA HIS A 80 -10.43 3.29 1.38
C HIS A 80 -9.69 3.11 2.72
N ILE A 81 -8.87 2.07 2.89
CA ILE A 81 -8.13 1.82 4.15
C ILE A 81 -7.27 3.01 4.55
N LEU A 82 -6.50 3.57 3.60
CA LEU A 82 -5.51 4.59 3.90
C LEU A 82 -6.12 5.98 4.12
N THR A 83 -7.18 6.34 3.37
CA THR A 83 -7.65 7.74 3.34
C THR A 83 -9.08 7.95 3.85
N GLU A 84 -9.92 6.92 3.92
CA GLU A 84 -11.37 7.12 4.11
C GLU A 84 -11.96 6.30 5.27
N CYS A 85 -11.40 5.12 5.54
CA CYS A 85 -12.02 4.13 6.42
C CYS A 85 -12.12 4.66 7.87
N PRO A 86 -13.33 4.78 8.44
CA PRO A 86 -13.49 5.32 9.78
C PRO A 86 -12.88 4.41 10.87
N LEU A 87 -12.71 3.11 10.59
CA LEU A 87 -12.08 2.17 11.52
C LEU A 87 -10.60 2.50 11.81
N PHE A 88 -9.97 3.28 10.92
CA PHE A 88 -8.55 3.61 11.03
C PHE A 88 -8.30 5.11 11.24
N GLU A 89 -9.35 5.89 11.52
CA GLU A 89 -9.27 7.35 11.74
C GLU A 89 -8.22 7.70 12.80
N ASP A 90 -8.31 7.06 13.97
CA ASP A 90 -7.45 7.34 15.13
C ASP A 90 -5.96 7.15 14.84
N HIS A 91 -5.60 6.33 13.85
CA HIS A 91 -4.23 6.02 13.49
C HIS A 91 -3.79 6.69 12.17
N ARG A 92 -4.69 7.41 11.50
CA ARG A 92 -4.39 8.05 10.21
C ARG A 92 -3.29 9.10 10.31
N HIS A 93 -3.11 9.69 11.49
CA HIS A 93 -2.00 10.59 11.78
C HIS A 93 -0.61 9.96 11.54
N LEU A 94 -0.48 8.62 11.63
CA LEU A 94 0.76 7.90 11.33
C LEU A 94 1.13 7.95 9.84
N LEU A 95 0.16 8.23 8.95
CA LEU A 95 0.40 8.40 7.51
C LEU A 95 1.01 9.78 7.19
N GLY A 96 1.10 10.68 8.17
CA GLY A 96 1.56 12.06 8.02
C GLY A 96 0.42 13.03 7.71
N ASP A 97 0.78 14.27 7.38
CA ASP A 97 -0.15 15.37 7.12
C ASP A 97 0.11 16.03 5.77
N GLY A 98 -0.83 16.87 5.33
CA GLY A 98 -0.70 17.68 4.12
C GLY A 98 -0.38 16.88 2.86
N GLU A 99 0.84 17.03 2.34
CA GLU A 99 1.28 16.29 1.17
C GLU A 99 1.69 14.84 1.48
N ASP A 100 2.19 14.57 2.69
CA ASP A 100 2.75 13.25 3.04
C ASP A 100 1.67 12.16 3.09
N CYS A 101 0.44 12.50 3.47
CA CYS A 101 -0.69 11.58 3.51
C CYS A 101 -1.32 11.30 2.14
N GLN A 102 -0.86 11.96 1.07
CA GLN A 102 -1.38 11.70 -0.26
C GLN A 102 -0.86 10.38 -0.80
N MET A 103 -1.72 9.64 -1.51
CA MET A 103 -1.40 8.30 -2.02
C MET A 103 -0.09 8.26 -2.83
N ARG A 104 0.17 9.30 -3.63
CA ARG A 104 1.41 9.44 -4.41
C ARG A 104 2.66 9.50 -3.55
N HIS A 105 2.59 10.08 -2.36
CA HIS A 105 3.73 10.21 -1.47
C HIS A 105 3.87 8.98 -0.58
N LEU A 106 2.76 8.53 0.00
CA LEU A 106 2.69 7.29 0.80
C LEU A 106 3.27 6.10 0.06
N LEU A 107 2.90 5.93 -1.21
CA LEU A 107 3.35 4.79 -2.00
C LEU A 107 4.59 5.06 -2.86
N GLY A 108 4.91 6.33 -3.13
CA GLY A 108 5.98 6.68 -4.07
C GLY A 108 7.30 7.04 -3.42
N THR A 109 7.30 7.51 -2.16
CA THR A 109 8.51 8.09 -1.55
C THR A 109 9.05 7.25 -0.42
N ALA A 110 10.35 7.35 -0.16
CA ALA A 110 10.95 6.63 0.96
C ALA A 110 10.35 7.06 2.32
N LYS A 111 10.03 8.34 2.47
CA LYS A 111 9.38 8.91 3.66
C LYS A 111 7.97 8.35 3.84
N GLY A 112 7.14 8.46 2.80
CA GLY A 112 5.75 7.96 2.84
C GLY A 112 5.67 6.45 3.06
N ILE A 113 6.60 5.67 2.51
CA ILE A 113 6.65 4.22 2.78
C ILE A 113 7.03 3.95 4.24
N GLY A 114 7.86 4.80 4.85
CA GLY A 114 8.16 4.74 6.29
C GLY A 114 6.91 4.97 7.15
N HIS A 115 6.12 5.99 6.82
CA HIS A 115 4.83 6.26 7.47
C HIS A 115 3.84 5.09 7.29
N LEU A 116 3.74 4.55 6.06
CA LEU A 116 2.91 3.39 5.76
C LEU A 116 3.33 2.16 6.58
N ALA A 117 4.64 1.94 6.75
CA ALA A 117 5.15 0.85 7.57
C ALA A 117 4.73 0.99 9.03
N GLN A 118 4.83 2.19 9.61
CA GLN A 118 4.38 2.47 10.98
C GLN A 118 2.88 2.22 11.16
N PHE A 119 2.07 2.68 10.20
CA PHE A 119 0.62 2.43 10.19
C PHE A 119 0.29 0.93 10.12
N ILE A 120 0.98 0.17 9.27
CA ILE A 120 0.81 -1.28 9.14
C ILE A 120 1.19 -2.01 10.42
N GLU A 121 2.26 -1.58 11.10
CA GLU A 121 2.72 -2.17 12.35
C GLU A 121 1.73 -1.93 13.49
N ALA A 122 1.13 -0.73 13.55
CA ALA A 122 0.16 -0.38 14.58
C ALA A 122 -1.15 -1.17 14.46
N LEU A 123 -1.64 -1.39 13.23
CA LEU A 123 -3.01 -1.89 12.99
C LEU A 123 -3.11 -3.30 12.40
N ALA A 124 -1.99 -3.92 12.03
CA ALA A 124 -1.94 -5.21 11.35
C ALA A 124 -2.85 -5.30 10.10
N VAL A 125 -3.07 -4.18 9.41
CA VAL A 125 -3.84 -4.10 8.17
C VAL A 125 -3.23 -4.95 7.05
N PHE A 126 -4.03 -5.28 6.03
CA PHE A 126 -3.68 -6.17 4.91
C PHE A 126 -3.45 -7.64 5.32
N THR A 127 -3.99 -8.05 6.46
CA THR A 127 -3.99 -9.46 6.90
C THR A 127 -5.34 -10.11 6.65
N LYS A 128 -5.33 -11.43 6.45
CA LYS A 128 -6.57 -12.20 6.51
C LYS A 128 -7.02 -12.22 7.96
N LEU A 129 -8.19 -11.66 8.24
CA LEU A 129 -8.85 -11.85 9.51
C LEU A 129 -9.17 -13.34 9.62
N SER A 130 -8.57 -14.02 10.62
CA SER A 130 -8.93 -15.40 10.91
C SER A 130 -10.35 -15.40 11.43
N THR A 131 -11.28 -15.96 10.65
CA THR A 131 -12.61 -16.30 11.15
C THR A 131 -12.44 -17.31 12.28
N THR A 132 -12.80 -16.89 13.49
CA THR A 132 -12.85 -17.76 14.68
C THR A 132 -14.26 -18.29 14.84
#